data_AF-A0A967UJ27-F1
#
_entry.id   AF-A0A967UJ27-F1
#
_cell.length_a   1.000
_cell.length_b   1.000
_cell.length_c   1.000
_cell.angle_alpha   90.00
_cell.angle_beta   90.00
_cell.angle_gamma   90.00
#
_symmetry.space_group_name_H-M   'P 1'
#
loop_
_entity.id
_entity.type
_entity.pdbx_description
1 polymer ?
#
loop_
_entity_poly.entity_id
_entity_poly.type
_entity_poly.pdbx_seq_one_letter_code
_entity_poly.pdbx_strand_id
1 'polypeptide(L)'
;PLFKIIDIAAVASLARERGILTMIDNTFMTPLLQRPLDLGIDIVIHSATKFLGGHSDLLAGLVTTADEEIADRIYHFQNAFGCGLA
;
A
#
# COMPACT_ATOMS: atom_id res chain seq x y z
N PRO A 1 7.75 8.20 14.12
CA PRO A 1 8.73 9.29 13.89
C PRO A 1 10.21 8.87 13.78
N LEU A 2 10.60 7.65 14.19
CA LEU A 2 12.03 7.27 14.27
C LEU A 2 12.63 6.71 12.95
N PHE A 3 11.91 6.82 11.82
CA PHE A 3 12.34 6.41 10.47
C PHE A 3 13.21 5.16 10.40
N LYS A 4 12.79 4.09 11.09
CA LYS A 4 13.49 2.81 11.02
C LYS A 4 13.36 2.25 9.61
N ILE A 5 14.48 1.83 9.04
CA ILE A 5 14.54 1.24 7.71
C ILE A 5 14.41 -0.27 7.85
N ILE A 6 13.63 -0.86 6.95
CA ILE A 6 13.38 -2.30 6.88
C ILE A 6 13.79 -2.76 5.48
N ASP A 7 14.48 -3.89 5.40
CA ASP A 7 14.71 -4.56 4.11
C ASP A 7 13.40 -5.21 3.64
N ILE A 8 12.76 -4.55 2.68
CA ILE A 8 11.45 -4.95 2.16
C ILE A 8 11.52 -6.30 1.45
N ALA A 9 12.56 -6.52 0.64
CA ALA A 9 12.69 -7.75 -0.15
C ALA A 9 12.93 -8.96 0.75
N ALA A 10 13.72 -8.79 1.82
CA ALA A 10 13.93 -9.84 2.81
C ALA A 10 12.62 -10.21 3.54
N VAL A 11 11.83 -9.22 3.95
CA VAL A 11 10.53 -9.46 4.60
C VAL A 11 9.54 -10.13 3.64
N ALA A 12 9.46 -9.65 2.40
CA ALA A 12 8.61 -10.21 1.36
C ALA A 12 8.94 -11.68 1.09
N SER A 13 10.23 -12.02 0.95
CA SER A 13 10.65 -13.40 0.74
C SER A 13 10.27 -14.30 1.92
N LEU A 14 10.51 -13.84 3.15
CA LEU A 14 10.18 -14.59 4.37
C LEU A 14 8.68 -14.90 4.48
N ALA A 15 7.83 -13.93 4.12
CA ALA A 15 6.39 -14.09 4.15
C ALA A 15 5.89 -15.03 3.04
N ARG A 16 6.42 -14.88 1.83
CA ARG A 16 6.08 -15.71 0.67
C ARG A 16 6.38 -17.19 0.92
N GLU A 17 7.51 -17.52 1.53
CA GLU A 17 7.86 -18.90 1.92
C GLU A 17 6.82 -19.56 2.85
N ARG A 18 6.02 -18.75 3.55
CA ARG A 18 4.99 -19.20 4.51
C ARG A 18 3.57 -19.00 4.00
N GLY A 19 3.39 -18.53 2.76
CA GLY A 19 2.08 -18.18 2.21
C GLY A 19 1.39 -17.03 2.97
N ILE A 20 2.17 -16.11 3.56
CA ILE A 20 1.66 -14.97 4.31
C ILE A 20 1.56 -13.77 3.39
N LEU A 21 0.38 -13.14 3.37
CA LEU A 21 0.12 -11.89 2.67
C LEU A 21 0.89 -10.73 3.32
N THR A 22 1.54 -9.90 2.51
CA THR A 22 2.32 -8.74 2.97
C THR A 22 1.67 -7.43 2.58
N MET A 23 1.84 -6.43 3.44
CA MET A 23 1.39 -5.07 3.19
C MET A 23 2.40 -4.06 3.72
N ILE A 24 2.56 -2.93 3.02
CA ILE A 24 3.44 -1.83 3.44
C ILE A 24 2.76 -0.46 3.29
N ASP A 25 2.94 0.41 4.28
CA ASP A 25 2.63 1.83 4.18
C ASP A 25 3.80 2.57 3.53
N ASN A 26 3.59 3.00 2.28
CA ASN A 26 4.57 3.67 1.46
C ASN A 26 4.32 5.19 1.38
N THR A 27 3.60 5.76 2.37
CA THR A 27 3.26 7.19 2.41
C THR A 27 4.47 8.11 2.30
N PHE A 28 5.56 7.82 3.01
CA PHE A 28 6.74 8.69 3.05
C PHE A 28 7.56 8.67 1.77
N MET A 29 7.79 7.49 1.19
CA MET A 29 8.63 7.37 0.00
C MET A 29 7.84 7.65 -1.27
N THR A 30 6.52 7.43 -1.26
CA THR A 30 5.63 7.52 -2.42
C THR A 30 6.03 6.51 -3.52
N PRO A 31 5.21 6.26 -4.57
CA PRO A 31 5.62 5.37 -5.66
C PRO A 31 6.77 5.97 -6.50
N LEU A 32 7.09 7.25 -6.32
CA LEU A 32 8.17 7.92 -7.04
C LEU A 32 9.56 7.46 -6.57
N LEU A 33 9.77 7.29 -5.26
CA LEU A 33 11.09 6.95 -4.70
C LEU A 33 11.21 5.48 -4.30
N GLN A 34 10.08 4.79 -4.12
CA GLN A 34 10.07 3.38 -3.74
C GLN A 34 8.85 2.67 -4.34
N ARG A 35 9.08 1.53 -5.00
CA ARG A 35 8.05 0.69 -5.61
C ARG A 35 7.99 -0.67 -4.92
N PRO A 36 7.26 -0.81 -3.78
CA PRO A 36 7.32 -2.04 -2.99
C PRO A 36 6.74 -3.28 -3.69
N LEU A 37 5.83 -3.11 -4.65
CA LEU A 37 5.33 -4.21 -5.48
C LEU A 37 6.48 -4.89 -6.24
N ASP A 38 7.43 -4.11 -6.77
CA ASP A 38 8.62 -4.63 -7.46
C ASP A 38 9.59 -5.36 -6.49
N LEU A 39 9.45 -5.10 -5.18
CA LEU A 39 10.22 -5.73 -4.10
C LEU A 39 9.50 -6.96 -3.51
N GLY A 40 8.35 -7.34 -4.07
CA GLY A 40 7.60 -8.54 -3.69
C GLY A 40 6.56 -8.34 -2.60
N ILE A 41 6.19 -7.09 -2.29
CA ILE A 41 5.04 -6.81 -1.40
C ILE A 41 3.73 -7.00 -2.17
N ASP A 42 2.71 -7.58 -1.54
CA ASP A 42 1.43 -7.86 -2.17
C ASP A 42 0.50 -6.64 -2.20
N ILE A 43 0.49 -5.84 -1.12
CA ILE A 43 -0.38 -4.66 -0.97
C ILE A 43 0.43 -3.44 -0.55
N VAL A 44 0.27 -2.32 -1.25
CA VAL A 44 0.86 -1.04 -0.88
C VAL A 44 -0.24 -0.04 -0.54
N ILE A 45 -0.13 0.56 0.64
CA ILE A 45 -1.05 1.60 1.11
C ILE A 45 -0.35 2.96 1.17
N HIS A 46 -1.10 4.02 0.89
CA HIS A 46 -0.65 5.40 1.03
C HIS A 46 -1.74 6.25 1.69
N SER A 47 -1.33 7.16 2.58
CA SER A 47 -2.10 8.36 2.89
C SER A 47 -1.90 9.36 1.75
N ALA A 48 -2.87 9.42 0.84
CA ALA A 48 -2.84 10.35 -0.28
C ALA A 48 -2.99 11.81 0.19
N THR A 49 -3.43 12.06 1.41
CA THR A 49 -3.39 13.39 2.06
C THR A 49 -2.01 14.03 2.10
N LYS A 50 -0.94 13.21 2.12
CA LYS A 50 0.43 13.69 2.35
C LYS A 50 1.10 14.08 1.06
N PHE A 51 2.17 13.38 0.69
CA PHE A 51 3.00 13.75 -0.45
C PHE A 51 2.31 13.56 -1.80
N LEU A 52 1.34 12.63 -1.91
CA LEU A 52 0.59 12.43 -3.16
C LEU A 52 -0.36 13.58 -3.46
N GLY A 53 -1.15 14.01 -2.46
CA GLY A 53 -2.04 15.15 -2.55
C GLY A 53 -1.25 16.46 -2.58
N GLY A 54 -0.20 16.58 -1.77
CA GLY A 54 0.83 17.64 -1.82
C GLY A 54 0.37 19.03 -1.40
N HIS A 55 -0.93 19.31 -1.44
CA HIS A 55 -1.52 20.64 -1.28
C HIS A 55 -2.25 20.86 0.05
N SER A 56 -2.28 19.84 0.93
CA SER A 56 -2.91 19.91 2.27
C SER A 56 -4.40 20.25 2.27
N ASP A 57 -5.09 20.01 1.15
CA ASP A 57 -6.50 20.32 0.90
C ASP A 57 -7.36 19.07 0.62
N LEU A 58 -6.75 17.88 0.60
CA LEU A 58 -7.39 16.60 0.29
C LEU A 58 -7.20 15.58 1.43
N LEU A 59 -8.30 14.91 1.81
CA LEU A 59 -8.25 13.69 2.61
C LEU A 59 -8.55 12.48 1.75
N ALA A 60 -7.55 11.61 1.58
CA ALA A 60 -7.66 10.42 0.72
C ALA A 60 -6.70 9.32 1.18
N GLY A 61 -7.12 8.08 0.95
CA GLY A 61 -6.28 6.89 1.05
C GLY A 61 -6.17 6.21 -0.31
N LEU A 62 -5.04 5.57 -0.57
CA LEU A 62 -4.82 4.79 -1.79
C LEU A 62 -4.31 3.41 -1.39
N VAL A 63 -4.90 2.38 -1.97
CA VAL A 63 -4.45 0.99 -1.85
C VAL A 63 -4.17 0.48 -3.25
N THR A 64 -3.01 -0.15 -3.43
CA THR A 64 -2.57 -0.70 -4.72
C THR A 64 -2.08 -2.13 -4.55
N THR A 65 -2.37 -2.97 -5.51
CA THR A 65 -1.91 -4.36 -5.60
C THR A 65 -1.78 -4.73 -7.08
N ALA A 66 -0.95 -5.73 -7.39
CA ALA A 66 -0.83 -6.31 -8.73
C ALA A 66 -1.72 -7.54 -8.92
N ASP A 67 -2.36 -8.02 -7.86
CA ASP A 67 -3.19 -9.22 -7.85
C ASP A 67 -4.68 -8.85 -7.96
N GLU A 68 -5.34 -9.39 -8.98
CA GLU A 68 -6.74 -9.12 -9.29
C GLU A 68 -7.71 -9.64 -8.22
N GLU A 69 -7.43 -10.80 -7.62
CA GLU A 69 -8.26 -11.36 -6.56
C GLU A 69 -8.18 -10.50 -5.29
N ILE A 70 -6.98 -10.01 -4.94
CA ILE A 70 -6.80 -9.08 -3.84
C ILE A 70 -7.54 -7.77 -4.13
N ALA A 71 -7.43 -7.24 -5.35
CA ALA A 71 -8.11 -6.01 -5.76
C ALA A 71 -9.62 -6.13 -5.65
N ASP A 72 -10.21 -7.22 -6.14
CA ASP A 72 -11.65 -7.49 -6.06
C ASP A 72 -12.15 -7.57 -4.61
N ARG A 73 -11.38 -8.23 -3.74
CA ARG A 73 -11.70 -8.30 -2.31
C ARG A 73 -11.67 -6.93 -1.65
N ILE A 74 -10.66 -6.11 -1.95
CA ILE A 74 -10.56 -4.74 -1.44
C ILE A 74 -11.74 -3.90 -1.94
N TYR A 75 -12.06 -3.98 -3.23
CA TYR A 75 -13.16 -3.25 -3.86
C TYR A 75 -14.52 -3.64 -3.26
N HIS A 76 -14.73 -4.94 -2.99
CA HIS A 76 -15.93 -5.41 -2.31
C HIS A 76 -16.11 -4.72 -0.95
N PHE A 77 -15.06 -4.66 -0.13
CA PHE A 77 -15.11 -3.96 1.16
C PHE A 77 -15.26 -2.45 1.00
N GLN A 78 -14.55 -1.83 0.06
CA GLN A 78 -14.66 -0.39 -0.21
C GLN A 78 -16.10 0.01 -0.53
N ASN A 79 -16.79 -0.78 -1.36
CA ASN A 79 -18.20 -0.58 -1.69
C ASN A 79 -19.13 -0.89 -0.52
N ALA A 80 -18.92 -2.01 0.18
CA ALA A 80 -19.78 -2.42 1.29
C ALA A 80 -19.75 -1.42 2.45
N PHE A 81 -18.60 -0.80 2.71
CA PHE A 81 -18.44 0.21 3.77
C PHE A 81 -18.67 1.65 3.29
N GLY A 82 -18.81 1.87 1.98
CA GLY A 82 -19.02 3.21 1.41
C GLY A 82 -17.84 4.16 1.62
N CYS A 83 -16.62 3.63 1.79
CA CYS A 83 -15.40 4.42 2.03
C CYS A 83 -14.59 4.68 0.73
N GLY A 84 -15.22 4.50 -0.43
CA GLY A 84 -14.67 4.90 -1.72
C GLY A 84 -14.66 6.42 -1.92
N LEU A 85 -13.68 6.91 -2.66
CA LEU A 85 -13.75 8.24 -3.24
C LEU A 85 -14.72 8.17 -4.43
N ALA A 86 -15.62 9.15 -4.51
CA ALA A 86 -16.60 9.29 -5.60
C ALA A 86 -15.95 9.81 -6.89
#